data_AF-A0A453K6U1-F1
#
_entry.id   AF-A0A453K6U1-F1
#
_cell.length_a   1.000
_cell.length_b   1.000
_cell.length_c   1.000
_cell.angle_alpha   90.00
_cell.angle_beta   90.00
_cell.angle_gamma   90.00
#
_symmetry.space_group_name_H-M   'P 1'
#
loop_
_entity.id
_entity.type
_entity.pdbx_description
1 polymer ?
#
loop_
_entity_poly.entity_id
_entity_poly.type
_entity_poly.pdbx_seq_one_letter_code
_entity_poly.pdbx_strand_id
1 'polypeptide(L)'
;MNLIGQGSGEGTTLNLPLPGGSGDYSMRCAFDEVIAPSAQRFKPDIILVSAGYDAHALDPLAGLQFTTGTFYMLASSIKQLARELCSGRCVFFLEGGYNLQSLSSSVADTFRAFLDEPSLAAQFDDPAMLYEEPTRRIKEAIEKVRHLHSL
;
A
#
# COMPACT_ATOMS: atom_id res chain seq x y z
N MET A 1 3.16 15.94 -17.57
CA MET A 1 4.56 15.81 -17.14
C MET A 1 4.67 14.55 -16.30
N ASN A 2 5.71 13.74 -16.51
CA ASN A 2 5.98 12.59 -15.65
C ASN A 2 6.73 13.11 -14.42
N LEU A 3 6.08 13.11 -13.25
CA LEU A 3 6.64 13.63 -12.01
C LEU A 3 7.58 12.59 -11.39
N ILE A 4 8.81 12.52 -11.89
CA ILE A 4 9.83 11.54 -11.48
C ILE A 4 10.96 12.13 -10.61
N GLY A 5 10.81 13.38 -10.17
CA GLY A 5 11.88 14.16 -9.55
C GLY A 5 12.56 15.09 -10.56
N GLN A 6 13.56 15.85 -10.12
CA GLN A 6 14.29 16.82 -10.93
C GLN A 6 15.77 16.90 -10.51
N GLY A 7 16.64 17.26 -11.44
CA GLY A 7 18.07 17.42 -11.16
C GLY A 7 18.68 16.11 -10.66
N SER A 8 19.41 16.17 -9.53
CA SER A 8 20.01 14.99 -8.92
C SER A 8 18.99 13.99 -8.33
N GLY A 9 17.74 14.39 -8.16
CA GLY A 9 16.64 13.52 -7.69
C GLY A 9 15.81 12.90 -8.81
N GLU A 10 16.23 13.04 -10.07
CA GLU A 10 15.52 12.39 -11.17
C GLU A 10 15.53 10.86 -11.01
N GLY A 11 14.35 10.24 -11.10
CA GLY A 11 14.14 8.81 -10.90
C GLY A 11 13.89 8.39 -9.46
N THR A 12 13.99 9.28 -8.47
CA THR A 12 13.80 8.97 -7.04
C THR A 12 12.38 9.18 -6.55
N THR A 13 11.50 9.76 -7.36
CA THR A 13 10.07 9.90 -7.05
C THR A 13 9.26 8.99 -7.95
N LEU A 14 8.54 8.05 -7.35
CA LEU A 14 7.63 7.15 -8.05
C LEU A 14 6.19 7.48 -7.67
N ASN A 15 5.36 7.77 -8.66
CA ASN A 15 3.93 8.03 -8.48
C ASN A 15 3.11 6.93 -9.16
N LEU A 16 2.34 6.17 -8.38
CA LEU A 16 1.42 5.14 -8.88
C LEU A 16 -0.02 5.51 -8.48
N PRO A 17 -0.76 6.26 -9.31
CA PRO A 17 -2.15 6.57 -9.04
C PRO A 17 -3.01 5.31 -9.19
N LEU A 18 -3.67 4.89 -8.11
CA LEU A 18 -4.60 3.76 -8.15
C LEU A 18 -5.94 4.20 -8.77
N PRO A 19 -6.51 3.42 -9.70
CA PRO A 19 -7.86 3.69 -10.19
C PRO A 19 -8.90 3.57 -9.06
N GLY A 20 -9.98 4.36 -9.15
CA GLY A 20 -11.12 4.22 -8.23
C GLY A 20 -11.69 2.79 -8.22
N GLY A 21 -12.06 2.30 -7.04
CA GLY A 21 -12.44 0.91 -6.82
C GLY A 21 -11.28 -0.08 -6.75
N SER A 22 -10.02 0.37 -6.73
CA SER A 22 -8.89 -0.52 -6.42
C SER A 22 -8.98 -1.04 -4.98
N GLY A 23 -8.70 -2.34 -4.83
CA GLY A 23 -8.76 -3.10 -3.58
C GLY A 23 -7.51 -3.95 -3.37
N ASP A 24 -7.69 -5.10 -2.72
CA ASP A 24 -6.61 -6.02 -2.34
C ASP A 24 -5.80 -6.51 -3.55
N TYR A 25 -6.44 -6.88 -4.66
CA TYR A 25 -5.75 -7.34 -5.87
C TYR A 25 -4.86 -6.23 -6.45
N SER A 26 -5.43 -5.05 -6.63
CA SER A 26 -4.70 -3.90 -7.19
C SER A 26 -3.48 -3.55 -6.34
N MET A 27 -3.64 -3.56 -5.02
CA MET A 27 -2.56 -3.21 -4.10
C MET A 27 -1.47 -4.30 -4.06
N ARG A 28 -1.82 -5.59 -4.13
CA ARG A 28 -0.82 -6.67 -4.27
C ARG A 28 0.02 -6.52 -5.52
N CYS A 29 -0.63 -6.35 -6.69
CA CYS A 29 0.09 -6.15 -7.95
C CYS A 29 1.00 -4.91 -7.88
N ALA A 30 0.50 -3.79 -7.34
CA ALA A 30 1.29 -2.59 -7.16
C ALA A 30 2.47 -2.79 -6.19
N PHE A 31 2.28 -3.55 -5.11
CA PHE A 31 3.35 -3.84 -4.17
C PHE A 31 4.44 -4.70 -4.82
N ASP A 32 4.05 -5.83 -5.41
CA ASP A 32 4.96 -6.84 -5.93
C ASP A 32 5.68 -6.39 -7.20
N GLU A 33 5.01 -5.64 -8.09
CA GLU A 33 5.55 -5.27 -9.40
C GLU A 33 6.19 -3.88 -9.42
N VAL A 34 5.94 -3.05 -8.41
CA VAL A 34 6.41 -1.66 -8.38
C VAL A 34 7.12 -1.30 -7.09
N ILE A 35 6.45 -1.40 -5.95
CA ILE A 35 6.98 -0.89 -4.67
C ILE A 35 8.21 -1.70 -4.23
N ALA A 36 8.08 -3.03 -4.12
CA ALA A 36 9.17 -3.90 -3.67
C ALA A 36 10.39 -3.87 -4.62
N PRO A 37 10.24 -4.00 -5.95
CA PRO A 37 11.38 -3.84 -6.88
C PRO A 37 12.06 -2.47 -6.78
N SER A 38 11.28 -1.40 -6.60
CA SER A 38 11.83 -0.05 -6.45
C SER A 38 12.65 0.09 -5.18
N ALA A 39 12.14 -0.42 -4.06
CA ALA A 39 12.86 -0.42 -2.78
C ALA A 39 14.13 -1.28 -2.86
N GLN A 40 14.07 -2.46 -3.47
CA GLN A 40 15.21 -3.36 -3.67
C GLN A 40 16.32 -2.70 -4.51
N ARG A 41 15.94 -1.95 -5.55
CA ARG A 41 16.89 -1.16 -6.34
C ARG A 41 17.49 -0.02 -5.52
N PHE A 42 16.67 0.67 -4.73
CA PHE A 42 17.10 1.82 -3.92
C PHE A 42 18.03 1.43 -2.76
N LYS A 43 17.82 0.26 -2.15
CA LYS A 43 18.56 -0.25 -0.98
C LYS A 43 18.53 0.71 0.21
N PRO A 44 17.34 0.98 0.79
CA PRO A 44 17.19 1.92 1.89
C PRO A 44 17.91 1.46 3.15
N ASP A 45 18.35 2.42 3.97
CA ASP A 45 18.80 2.14 5.35
C ASP A 45 17.64 2.09 6.36
N ILE A 46 16.48 2.64 6.01
CA ILE A 46 15.25 2.68 6.81
C ILE A 46 14.04 2.88 5.88
N ILE A 47 12.88 2.30 6.22
CA ILE A 47 11.60 2.54 5.53
C ILE A 47 10.70 3.41 6.42
N LEU A 48 10.24 4.53 5.89
CA LEU A 48 9.27 5.41 6.56
C LEU A 48 7.94 5.33 5.82
N VAL A 49 6.85 5.06 6.55
CA VAL A 49 5.52 4.89 5.96
C VAL A 49 4.59 5.97 6.51
N SER A 50 4.13 6.84 5.61
CA SER A 50 3.02 7.75 5.84
C SER A 50 1.74 6.93 5.71
N ALA A 51 1.23 6.42 6.83
CA ALA A 51 0.23 5.37 6.90
C ALA A 51 -1.19 5.97 7.03
N GLY A 52 -1.78 6.30 5.89
CA GLY A 52 -3.20 6.65 5.79
C GLY A 52 -4.09 5.41 5.64
N TYR A 53 -5.27 5.46 6.26
CA TYR A 53 -6.27 4.40 6.24
C TYR A 53 -7.58 4.81 5.55
N ASP A 54 -7.57 5.96 4.87
CA ASP A 54 -8.71 6.50 4.11
C ASP A 54 -8.95 5.78 2.77
N ALA A 55 -8.08 4.85 2.38
CA ALA A 55 -8.32 3.92 1.28
C ALA A 55 -9.32 2.79 1.63
N HIS A 56 -9.71 2.65 2.90
CA HIS A 56 -10.65 1.61 3.32
C HIS A 56 -12.01 1.78 2.63
N ALA A 57 -12.67 0.67 2.29
CA ALA A 57 -13.98 0.67 1.61
C ALA A 57 -15.12 1.37 2.38
N LEU A 58 -14.92 1.65 3.67
CA LEU A 58 -15.88 2.33 4.55
C LEU A 58 -15.55 3.83 4.72
N ASP A 59 -14.38 4.26 4.26
CA ASP A 59 -13.96 5.64 4.34
C ASP A 59 -14.58 6.45 3.19
N PRO A 60 -15.15 7.64 3.46
CA PRO A 60 -15.89 8.39 2.45
C PRO A 60 -15.01 9.13 1.44
N LEU A 61 -13.70 9.23 1.62
CA LEU A 61 -12.88 10.18 0.85
C LEU A 61 -12.21 9.59 -0.40
N ALA A 62 -11.56 8.43 -0.30
CA ALA A 62 -10.68 7.97 -1.37
C ALA A 62 -11.40 7.30 -2.55
N GLY A 63 -12.58 6.72 -2.33
CA GLY A 63 -13.27 5.92 -3.36
C GLY A 63 -12.49 4.65 -3.77
N LEU A 64 -11.64 4.16 -2.86
CA LEU A 64 -10.97 2.86 -2.95
C LEU A 64 -11.73 1.84 -2.10
N GLN A 65 -11.36 0.57 -2.20
CA GLN A 65 -12.03 -0.51 -1.49
C GLN A 65 -11.05 -1.42 -0.74
N PHE A 66 -10.07 -0.83 -0.07
CA PHE A 66 -9.16 -1.60 0.78
C PHE A 66 -9.96 -2.15 1.97
N THR A 67 -9.55 -3.32 2.42
CA THR A 67 -10.13 -3.94 3.60
C THR A 67 -9.14 -3.85 4.77
N THR A 68 -9.61 -4.15 5.98
CA THR A 68 -8.71 -4.34 7.14
C THR A 68 -7.62 -5.36 6.80
N GLY A 69 -7.99 -6.43 6.08
CA GLY A 69 -7.04 -7.44 5.57
C GLY A 69 -6.01 -6.90 4.58
N THR A 70 -6.37 -5.92 3.74
CA THR A 70 -5.41 -5.27 2.83
C THR A 70 -4.33 -4.51 3.61
N PHE A 71 -4.69 -3.79 4.68
CA PHE A 71 -3.73 -3.10 5.53
C PHE A 71 -2.83 -4.06 6.31
N TYR A 72 -3.38 -5.17 6.82
CA TYR A 72 -2.60 -6.26 7.42
C TYR A 72 -1.55 -6.82 6.43
N MET A 73 -1.97 -7.07 5.20
CA MET A 73 -1.08 -7.56 4.14
C MET A 73 0.04 -6.56 3.84
N LEU A 74 -0.30 -5.28 3.65
CA LEU A 74 0.68 -4.23 3.41
C LEU A 74 1.71 -4.11 4.55
N ALA A 75 1.24 -4.09 5.80
CA ALA A 75 2.11 -4.03 6.97
C ALA A 75 3.05 -5.25 7.04
N SER A 76 2.52 -6.45 6.77
CA SER A 76 3.31 -7.70 6.72
C SER A 76 4.39 -7.64 5.64
N SER A 77 4.02 -7.20 4.42
CA SER A 77 4.94 -7.09 3.29
C SER A 77 6.02 -6.03 3.52
N ILE A 78 5.66 -4.87 4.08
CA ILE A 78 6.63 -3.82 4.42
C ILE A 78 7.58 -4.27 5.53
N LYS A 79 7.08 -4.94 6.58
CA LYS A 79 7.91 -5.53 7.63
C LYS A 79 8.93 -6.51 7.06
N GLN A 80 8.50 -7.39 6.16
CA GLN A 80 9.39 -8.34 5.51
C GLN A 80 10.43 -7.63 4.62
N LEU A 81 10.00 -6.67 3.81
CA LEU A 81 10.89 -5.88 2.97
C LEU A 81 11.92 -5.09 3.80
N ALA A 82 11.51 -4.56 4.96
CA ALA A 82 12.42 -3.90 5.89
C ALA A 82 13.44 -4.87 6.49
N ARG A 83 13.02 -6.09 6.86
CA ARG A 83 13.93 -7.14 7.33
C ARG A 83 15.01 -7.46 6.29
N GLU A 84 14.61 -7.56 5.02
CA GLU A 84 15.51 -7.88 3.90
C GLU A 84 16.47 -6.75 3.55
N LEU A 85 15.98 -5.51 3.50
CA LEU A 85 16.74 -4.39 2.93
C LEU A 85 17.43 -3.51 3.97
N CYS A 86 16.87 -3.38 5.18
CA CYS A 86 17.30 -2.39 6.16
C CYS A 86 17.35 -2.90 7.59
N SER A 87 17.62 -4.20 7.79
CA SER A 87 17.74 -4.83 9.13
C SER A 87 16.47 -4.67 9.99
N GLY A 88 15.30 -4.64 9.36
CA GLY A 88 14.00 -4.50 10.02
C GLY A 88 13.64 -3.07 10.42
N ARG A 89 14.45 -2.06 10.04
CA ARG A 89 14.21 -0.66 10.42
C ARG A 89 13.08 -0.06 9.59
N CYS A 90 11.90 0.03 10.18
CA CYS A 90 10.77 0.76 9.62
C CYS A 90 9.96 1.51 10.69
N VAL A 91 9.33 2.62 10.30
CA VAL A 91 8.48 3.43 11.17
C VAL A 91 7.23 3.84 10.40
N PHE A 92 6.07 3.70 11.03
CA PHE A 92 4.77 4.07 10.49
C PHE A 92 4.25 5.30 11.24
N PHE A 93 3.81 6.30 10.49
CA PHE A 93 3.22 7.54 11.00
C PHE A 93 1.75 7.53 10.61
N LEU A 94 0.83 7.63 11.57
CA LEU A 94 -0.59 7.71 11.26
C LEU A 94 -0.90 9.01 10.52
N GLU A 95 -1.66 8.92 9.43
CA GLU A 95 -2.09 10.05 8.61
C GLU A 95 -3.63 10.11 8.54
N GLY A 96 -4.20 10.01 7.34
CA GLY A 96 -5.64 10.00 7.10
C GLY A 96 -6.34 8.72 7.56
N GLY A 97 -7.67 8.77 7.51
CA GLY A 97 -8.58 7.75 8.02
C GLY A 97 -9.67 8.43 8.83
N TYR A 98 -10.87 8.49 8.25
CA TYR A 98 -11.95 9.37 8.69
C TYR A 98 -13.21 8.59 9.07
N ASN A 99 -13.31 7.33 8.66
CA ASN A 99 -14.20 6.37 9.29
C ASN A 99 -13.54 5.75 10.53
N LEU A 100 -14.00 6.13 11.72
CA LEU A 100 -13.39 5.73 13.00
C LEU A 100 -13.39 4.21 13.23
N GLN A 101 -14.44 3.51 12.76
CA GLN A 101 -14.53 2.07 12.93
C GLN A 101 -13.46 1.36 12.10
N SER A 102 -13.41 1.64 10.79
CA SER A 102 -12.41 1.01 9.91
C SER A 102 -10.99 1.49 10.20
N LEU A 103 -10.80 2.73 10.62
CA LEU A 103 -9.51 3.23 11.09
C LEU A 103 -9.02 2.39 12.28
N SER A 104 -9.88 2.20 13.29
CA SER A 104 -9.50 1.46 14.50
C SER A 104 -9.14 0.01 14.23
N SER A 105 -9.92 -0.69 13.39
CA SER A 105 -9.64 -2.08 13.01
C SER A 105 -8.36 -2.19 12.17
N SER A 106 -8.17 -1.29 11.20
CA SER A 106 -7.02 -1.32 10.29
C SER A 106 -5.69 -0.98 10.98
N VAL A 107 -5.69 -0.02 11.90
CA VAL A 107 -4.50 0.28 12.73
C VAL A 107 -4.18 -0.92 13.62
N ALA A 108 -5.18 -1.51 14.27
CA ALA A 108 -4.96 -2.68 15.12
C ALA A 108 -4.39 -3.86 14.32
N ASP A 109 -4.89 -4.12 13.11
CA ASP A 109 -4.39 -5.20 12.26
C ASP A 109 -3.00 -4.92 11.67
N THR A 110 -2.65 -3.65 11.47
CA THR A 110 -1.26 -3.26 11.17
C THR A 110 -0.33 -3.68 12.33
N PHE A 111 -0.71 -3.42 13.57
CA PHE A 111 0.07 -3.89 14.73
C PHE A 111 0.11 -5.43 14.82
N ARG A 112 -0.99 -6.13 14.51
CA ARG A 112 -0.99 -7.61 14.48
C ARG A 112 0.02 -8.16 13.49
N ALA A 113 0.10 -7.60 12.28
CA ALA A 113 1.15 -7.95 11.31
C ALA A 113 2.56 -7.75 11.89
N PHE A 114 2.78 -6.68 12.65
CA PHE A 114 4.05 -6.42 13.33
C PHE A 114 4.35 -7.39 14.47
N LEU A 115 3.33 -7.86 15.18
CA LEU A 115 3.44 -8.84 16.26
C LEU A 115 3.44 -10.30 15.77
N ASP A 116 3.33 -10.53 14.46
CA ASP A 116 3.15 -11.88 13.88
C ASP A 116 1.88 -12.59 14.40
N GLU A 117 0.83 -11.80 14.70
CA GLU A 117 -0.49 -12.28 15.13
C GLU A 117 -1.45 -12.44 13.94
N PRO A 118 -2.41 -13.37 13.97
CA PRO A 118 -3.41 -13.50 12.91
C PRO A 118 -4.27 -12.24 12.76
N SER A 119 -4.52 -11.85 11.51
CA SER A 119 -5.47 -10.80 11.16
C SER A 119 -6.88 -11.09 11.69
N LEU A 120 -7.58 -10.05 12.15
CA LEU A 120 -8.99 -10.12 12.52
C LEU A 120 -9.92 -9.55 11.44
N ALA A 121 -9.41 -9.31 10.23
CA ALA A 121 -10.15 -8.85 9.06
C ALA A 121 -11.49 -9.56 8.87
N ALA A 122 -11.55 -10.88 9.02
CA ALA A 122 -12.78 -11.67 8.87
C ALA A 122 -13.92 -11.30 9.84
N GLN A 123 -13.63 -10.57 10.93
CA GLN A 123 -14.63 -10.07 11.87
C GLN A 123 -15.17 -8.68 11.50
N PHE A 124 -14.43 -7.92 10.69
CA PHE A 124 -14.70 -6.51 10.42
C PHE A 124 -15.07 -6.24 8.96
N ASP A 125 -14.47 -6.98 8.04
CA ASP A 125 -14.63 -6.79 6.61
C ASP A 125 -15.89 -7.51 6.11
N ASP A 126 -16.66 -6.85 5.27
CA ASP A 126 -17.83 -7.42 4.59
C ASP A 126 -17.55 -7.51 3.09
N PRO A 127 -17.23 -8.68 2.53
CA PRO A 127 -16.98 -8.83 1.10
C PRO A 127 -18.17 -8.40 0.21
N ALA A 128 -19.39 -8.39 0.73
CA ALA A 128 -20.57 -7.99 -0.03
C ALA A 128 -20.62 -6.49 -0.35
N MET A 129 -19.83 -5.67 0.34
CA MET A 129 -19.72 -4.23 0.06
C MET A 129 -18.76 -3.91 -1.09
N LEU A 130 -17.95 -4.88 -1.52
CA LEU A 130 -16.89 -4.68 -2.51
C LEU A 130 -17.44 -4.84 -3.93
N TYR A 131 -16.88 -4.07 -4.85
CA TYR A 131 -17.17 -4.14 -6.27
C TYR A 131 -16.05 -4.85 -7.02
N GLU A 132 -16.27 -5.14 -8.30
CA GLU A 132 -15.22 -5.70 -9.14
C GLU A 132 -14.06 -4.70 -9.29
N GLU A 133 -12.84 -5.17 -9.02
CA GLU A 133 -11.66 -4.32 -9.13
C GLU A 133 -11.33 -3.95 -10.58
N PRO A 134 -10.75 -2.74 -10.82
CA PRO A 134 -10.41 -2.25 -12.15
C PRO A 134 -9.11 -2.89 -12.70
N THR A 135 -9.07 -4.22 -12.77
CA THR A 135 -7.87 -5.04 -13.05
C THR A 135 -7.11 -4.62 -14.31
N ARG A 136 -7.81 -4.28 -15.40
CA ARG A 136 -7.15 -3.76 -16.63
C ARG A 136 -6.44 -2.44 -16.39
N ARG A 137 -7.10 -1.49 -15.70
CA ARG A 137 -6.56 -0.15 -15.47
C ARG A 137 -5.37 -0.16 -14.52
N ILE A 138 -5.38 -1.03 -13.51
CA ILE A 138 -4.23 -1.16 -12.61
C ILE A 138 -3.02 -1.75 -13.35
N LYS A 139 -3.21 -2.74 -14.22
CA LYS A 139 -2.12 -3.28 -15.06
C LYS A 139 -1.53 -2.21 -15.97
N GLU A 140 -2.37 -1.42 -16.63
CA GLU A 140 -1.92 -0.29 -17.47
C GLU A 140 -1.14 0.76 -16.66
N ALA A 141 -1.58 1.06 -15.43
CA ALA A 141 -0.88 1.98 -14.54
C ALA A 141 0.49 1.41 -14.10
N ILE A 142 0.55 0.14 -13.74
CA ILE A 142 1.79 -0.56 -13.36
C ILE A 142 2.76 -0.59 -14.54
N GLU A 143 2.34 -1.03 -15.73
CA GLU A 143 3.18 -1.08 -16.93
C GLU A 143 3.78 0.28 -17.26
N LYS A 144 2.96 1.34 -17.17
CA LYS A 144 3.43 2.72 -17.39
C LYS A 144 4.51 3.11 -16.39
N VAL A 145 4.31 2.84 -15.10
CA VAL A 145 5.28 3.17 -14.06
C VAL A 145 6.56 2.36 -14.22
N ARG A 146 6.44 1.07 -14.53
CA ARG A 146 7.59 0.19 -14.79
C ARG A 146 8.41 0.66 -15.99
N HIS A 147 7.76 1.09 -17.06
CA HIS A 147 8.46 1.66 -18.22
C HIS A 147 9.19 2.96 -17.86
N LEU A 148 8.55 3.85 -17.10
CA LEU A 148 9.15 5.13 -16.69
C LEU A 148 10.35 4.97 -15.77
N HIS A 149 10.32 3.95 -14.92
CA HIS A 149 11.35 3.71 -13.92
C HIS A 149 12.30 2.56 -14.31
N SER A 150 12.17 1.95 -15.48
CA SER A 150 12.95 0.78 -15.91
C SER A 150 12.95 -0.34 -14.86
N LEU A 151 11.75 -0.76 -14.43
CA LEU A 151 11.51 -1.85 -13.48
C LEU A 151 11.16 -3.18 -14.15
#